data_AF-X1S7S9-F1
#
_entry.id   AF-X1S7S9-F1
#
_cell.length_a   1.000
_cell.length_b   1.000
_cell.length_c   1.000
_cell.angle_alpha   90.00
_cell.angle_beta   90.00
_cell.angle_gamma   90.00
#
_symmetry.space_group_name_H-M   'P 1'
#
loop_
_entity.id
_entity.type
_entity.pdbx_description
1 polymer ?
#
loop_
_entity_poly.entity_id
_entity_poly.type
_entity_poly.pdbx_seq_one_letter_code
_entity_poly.pdbx_strand_id
1 'polypeptide(L)'
;MKRSIILNVLLLLIMQCGSNIVKTPTPTAQKILTACEKSDFERYCTHEEMMEFLSDINAGSQEMRLSTFGKSVEGRELVYSVFSRPM
;
A
#
# COMPACT_ATOMS: atom_id res chain seq x y z
N MET A 1 -52.67 2.35 23.16
CA MET A 1 -52.02 2.65 21.86
C MET A 1 -50.60 3.24 22.01
N LYS A 2 -49.76 2.79 22.98
CA LYS A 2 -48.39 3.33 23.16
C LYS A 2 -47.26 2.34 22.81
N ARG A 3 -47.60 1.08 22.49
CA ARG A 3 -46.62 0.02 22.16
C ARG A 3 -46.20 -0.01 20.68
N SER A 4 -47.02 0.48 19.75
CA SER A 4 -46.68 0.50 18.30
C SER A 4 -45.64 1.55 17.91
N ILE A 5 -45.49 2.64 18.67
CA ILE A 5 -44.51 3.70 18.37
C ILE A 5 -43.10 3.25 18.74
N ILE A 6 -42.95 2.54 19.86
CA ILE A 6 -41.65 2.04 20.35
C ILE A 6 -41.06 1.01 19.37
N LEU A 7 -41.91 0.19 18.73
CA LEU A 7 -41.46 -0.83 17.78
C LEU A 7 -40.99 -0.23 16.43
N ASN A 8 -41.54 0.92 16.02
CA ASN A 8 -41.10 1.62 14.80
C ASN A 8 -39.79 2.40 15.01
N VAL A 9 -39.56 2.94 16.21
CA VAL A 9 -38.30 3.64 16.55
C VAL A 9 -37.15 2.64 16.71
N LEU A 10 -37.42 1.43 17.21
CA LEU A 10 -36.42 0.37 17.34
C LEU A 10 -35.98 -0.21 15.97
N LEU A 11 -36.87 -0.21 14.97
CA LEU A 11 -36.56 -0.71 13.63
C LEU A 11 -35.73 0.28 12.81
N LEU A 12 -35.72 1.58 13.14
CA LEU A 12 -34.95 2.60 12.43
C LEU A 12 -33.47 2.66 12.85
N LEU A 13 -33.11 2.09 14.01
CA LEU A 13 -31.78 2.24 14.60
C LEU A 13 -30.74 1.21 14.10
N ILE A 14 -31.17 0.22 13.33
CA ILE A 14 -30.31 -0.88 12.85
C ILE A 14 -29.62 -0.56 11.51
N MET A 15 -29.86 0.62 10.92
CA MET A 15 -29.47 0.90 9.53
C MET A 15 -28.26 1.85 9.36
N GLN A 16 -27.57 2.28 10.42
CA GLN A 16 -26.45 3.20 10.26
C GLN A 16 -25.29 2.92 11.23
N CYS A 17 -24.38 2.03 10.85
CA CYS A 17 -22.94 2.26 11.06
C CYS A 17 -22.12 1.26 10.23
N GLY A 18 -22.23 1.34 8.90
CA GLY A 18 -21.17 0.83 8.04
C GLY A 18 -20.00 1.81 8.14
N SER A 19 -18.93 1.44 8.83
CA SER A 19 -17.68 2.19 8.83
C SER A 19 -17.11 2.24 7.42
N ASN A 20 -17.42 3.29 6.66
CA ASN A 20 -16.66 3.62 5.47
C ASN A 20 -15.32 4.17 5.96
N ILE A 21 -14.28 3.34 5.92
CA ILE A 21 -12.90 3.83 6.10
C ILE A 21 -12.59 4.68 4.86
N VAL A 22 -12.85 5.97 4.98
CA VAL A 22 -12.31 6.95 4.02
C VAL A 22 -10.80 6.97 4.27
N LYS A 23 -10.04 6.27 3.43
CA LYS A 23 -8.59 6.43 3.33
C LYS A 23 -8.34 7.84 2.79
N THR A 24 -8.21 8.83 3.66
CA THR A 24 -7.68 10.14 3.27
C THR A 24 -6.25 9.94 2.77
N PRO A 25 -5.92 10.28 1.51
CA PRO A 25 -4.56 10.19 1.03
C PRO A 25 -3.71 11.21 1.79
N THR A 26 -2.83 10.74 2.66
CA THR A 26 -1.81 11.57 3.30
C THR A 26 -0.88 12.10 2.19
N PRO A 27 -0.70 13.43 2.05
CA PRO A 27 0.20 13.98 1.05
C PRO A 27 1.64 13.68 1.46
N THR A 28 2.19 12.59 0.94
CA THR A 28 3.60 12.24 1.09
C THR A 28 4.40 13.04 0.05
N ALA A 29 5.50 13.68 0.45
CA ALA A 29 6.45 14.33 -0.49
C ALA A 29 7.19 13.33 -1.42
N GLN A 30 6.83 12.05 -1.32
CA GLN A 30 7.37 10.93 -2.07
C GLN A 30 6.84 10.95 -3.50
N LYS A 31 7.74 11.14 -4.46
CA LYS A 31 7.41 11.18 -5.90
C LYS A 31 7.30 9.79 -6.54
N ILE A 32 8.07 8.82 -6.04
CA ILE A 32 8.12 7.44 -6.56
C ILE A 32 7.22 6.58 -5.68
N LEU A 33 6.15 6.04 -6.24
CA LEU A 33 5.14 5.25 -5.53
C LEU A 33 5.29 3.76 -5.87
N THR A 34 5.10 2.90 -4.87
CA THR A 34 4.95 1.46 -5.04
C THR A 34 3.68 1.11 -5.81
N ALA A 35 3.59 -0.08 -6.40
CA ALA A 35 2.35 -0.51 -7.07
C ALA A 35 1.15 -0.61 -6.12
N CYS A 36 1.38 -0.95 -4.85
CA CYS A 36 0.34 -0.93 -3.81
C CYS A 36 -0.19 0.49 -3.59
N GLU A 37 0.70 1.49 -3.46
CA GLU A 37 0.30 2.90 -3.30
C GLU A 37 -0.40 3.44 -4.56
N LYS A 38 0.07 3.07 -5.76
CA LYS A 38 -0.58 3.45 -7.03
C LYS A 38 -2.00 2.88 -7.18
N SER A 39 -2.33 1.82 -6.45
CA SER A 39 -3.63 1.15 -6.49
C SER A 39 -4.47 1.38 -5.23
N ASP A 40 -4.17 2.42 -4.44
CA ASP A 40 -4.86 2.73 -3.18
C ASP A 40 -4.92 1.53 -2.21
N PHE A 41 -3.90 0.67 -2.29
CA PHE A 41 -3.76 -0.58 -1.54
C PHE A 41 -4.91 -1.58 -1.79
N GLU A 42 -5.47 -1.60 -3.00
CA GLU A 42 -6.48 -2.58 -3.42
C GLU A 42 -5.87 -3.92 -3.88
N ARG A 43 -4.60 -3.90 -4.31
CA ARG A 43 -3.88 -5.09 -4.74
C ARG A 43 -2.44 -5.11 -4.26
N TYR A 44 -1.85 -6.30 -4.29
CA TYR A 44 -0.43 -6.50 -4.04
C TYR A 44 0.42 -6.15 -5.27
N CYS A 45 1.71 -5.93 -4.99
CA CYS A 45 2.75 -5.70 -6.00
C CYS A 45 3.17 -7.01 -6.64
N THR A 46 3.32 -7.05 -7.96
CA THR A 46 4.01 -8.15 -8.63
C THR A 46 5.52 -8.04 -8.49
N HIS A 47 6.25 -9.08 -8.87
CA HIS A 47 7.71 -9.06 -8.86
C HIS A 47 8.25 -8.01 -9.84
N GLU A 48 7.71 -7.94 -11.06
CA GLU A 48 8.13 -6.99 -12.08
C GLU A 48 7.93 -5.55 -11.60
N GLU A 49 6.79 -5.26 -10.98
CA GLU A 49 6.48 -3.95 -10.42
C GLU A 49 7.41 -3.56 -9.27
N MET A 50 7.80 -4.53 -8.44
CA MET A 50 8.76 -4.28 -7.36
C MET A 50 10.15 -3.98 -7.93
N MET A 51 10.55 -4.69 -8.98
CA MET A 51 11.83 -4.48 -9.65
C MET A 51 11.88 -3.11 -10.34
N GLU A 52 10.79 -2.69 -11.00
CA GLU A 52 10.66 -1.35 -11.58
C GLU A 52 10.77 -0.27 -10.48
N PHE A 53 10.03 -0.43 -9.39
CA PHE A 53 10.07 0.50 -8.26
C PHE A 53 11.49 0.64 -7.65
N LEU A 54 12.19 -0.48 -7.42
CA LEU A 54 13.56 -0.45 -6.88
C LEU A 54 14.55 0.18 -7.87
N SER A 55 14.37 -0.05 -9.17
CA SER A 55 15.18 0.56 -10.22
C SER A 55 15.00 2.09 -10.26
N ASP A 56 13.76 2.57 -10.14
CA ASP A 56 13.45 4.00 -10.11
C ASP A 56 14.10 4.70 -8.91
N ILE A 57 14.08 4.08 -7.73
CA ILE A 57 14.74 4.62 -6.54
C ILE A 57 16.26 4.64 -6.72
N ASN A 58 16.85 3.56 -7.24
CA ASN A 58 18.29 3.48 -7.45
C ASN A 58 18.78 4.51 -8.47
N ALA A 59 17.98 4.81 -9.50
CA ALA A 59 18.29 5.86 -10.48
C ALA A 59 18.25 7.28 -9.88
N GLY A 60 17.41 7.51 -8.87
CA GLY A 60 17.24 8.80 -8.20
C GLY A 60 18.13 9.03 -6.98
N SER A 61 18.83 8.01 -6.50
CA SER A 61 19.58 8.06 -5.23
C SER A 61 21.07 7.81 -5.43
N GLN A 62 21.90 8.65 -4.82
CA GLN A 62 23.36 8.42 -4.72
C GLN A 62 23.74 7.56 -3.51
N GLU A 63 22.81 7.42 -2.55
CA GLU A 63 23.04 6.71 -1.29
C GLU A 63 22.64 5.23 -1.37
N MET A 64 21.90 4.85 -2.41
CA MET A 64 21.40 3.49 -2.61
C MET A 64 22.32 2.70 -3.53
N ARG A 65 22.57 1.45 -3.16
CA ARG A 65 23.14 0.43 -4.05
C ARG A 65 22.18 -0.75 -4.13
N LEU A 66 21.63 -0.99 -5.31
CA LEU A 66 20.84 -2.19 -5.60
C LEU A 66 21.75 -3.31 -6.13
N SER A 67 21.64 -4.50 -5.57
CA SER A 67 22.39 -5.67 -6.03
C SER A 67 21.57 -6.95 -5.89
N THR A 68 22.06 -8.01 -6.53
CA THR A 68 21.42 -9.33 -6.58
C THR A 68 22.30 -10.32 -5.83
N PHE A 69 21.71 -11.14 -4.96
CA PHE A 69 22.46 -12.18 -4.25
C PHE A 69 22.28 -13.59 -4.85
N GLY A 70 21.27 -13.78 -5.70
CA GLY A 70 21.04 -15.05 -6.39
C GLY A 70 19.71 -15.08 -7.10
N LYS A 71 19.29 -16.29 -7.49
CA LYS A 71 17.99 -16.55 -8.11
C LYS A 71 17.20 -17.53 -7.26
N SER A 72 15.88 -17.36 -7.26
CA SER A 72 14.95 -18.37 -6.76
C SER A 72 14.95 -19.61 -7.67
N VAL A 73 14.31 -20.69 -7.20
CA VAL A 73 14.13 -21.92 -7.99
C VAL A 73 13.34 -21.66 -9.28
N GLU A 74 12.42 -20.69 -9.27
CA GLU A 74 11.65 -20.26 -10.45
C GLU A 74 12.44 -19.29 -11.36
N GLY A 75 13.69 -18.98 -11.02
CA GLY A 75 14.55 -18.11 -11.83
C GLY A 75 14.38 -16.60 -11.59
N ARG A 76 13.54 -16.19 -10.64
CA ARG A 76 13.39 -14.77 -10.25
C ARG A 76 14.65 -14.28 -9.52
N GLU A 77 15.12 -13.09 -9.87
CA GLU A 77 16.26 -12.45 -9.21
C GLU A 77 15.90 -12.10 -7.76
N LEU A 78 16.77 -12.47 -6.83
CA LEU A 78 16.63 -12.12 -5.42
C LEU A 78 17.56 -10.94 -5.13
N VAL A 79 16.95 -9.79 -4.89
CA VAL A 79 17.64 -8.51 -4.78
C VAL A 79 17.68 -8.01 -3.35
N TYR A 80 18.68 -7.20 -3.06
CA TYR A 80 18.82 -6.46 -1.81
C TYR A 80 19.33 -5.05 -2.11
N SER A 81 18.95 -4.11 -1.26
CA SER A 81 19.41 -2.73 -1.33
C SER A 81 20.19 -2.35 -0.08
N VAL A 82 21.28 -1.62 -0.27
CA VAL A 82 22.08 -1.06 0.82
C VAL A 82 21.99 0.46 0.71
N PHE A 83 21.59 1.10 1.81
CA PHE A 83 21.59 2.54 1.94
C PHE A 83 22.73 2.96 2.87
N SER A 84 23.59 3.84 2.38
CA SER A 84 24.72 4.34 3.16
C SER A 84 25.07 5.76 2.71
N ARG A 85 25.39 6.64 3.67
CA ARG A 85 25.96 7.95 3.38
C ARG A 85 27.47 7.87 3.51
N PRO A 86 28.25 8.07 2.43
CA PRO A 86 29.68 8.30 2.59
C PRO A 86 29.88 9.63 3.33
N MET A 87 30.67 9.60 4.40
CA MET A 87 31.09 10.80 5.14
C MET A 87 32.03 11.67 4.32
#